data_AF-A0A0J6WL23-F1
#
_entry.id   AF-A0A0J6WL23-F1
#
_cell.length_a   1.000
_cell.length_b   1.000
_cell.length_c   1.000
_cell.angle_alpha   90.00
_cell.angle_beta   90.00
_cell.angle_gamma   90.00
#
_symmetry.space_group_name_H-M   'P 1'
#
loop_
_entity.id
_entity.type
_entity.pdbx_description
1 polymer ?
#
loop_
_entity_poly.entity_id
_entity_poly.type
_entity_poly.pdbx_seq_one_letter_code
_entity_poly.pdbx_strand_id
1 'polypeptide(L)'
;MMLTDDATSIDGAENMARRQSLSTREDLRASIAARLAGNHGSGWVSLPGEVQVEYLADADALIDQGMTPYWVDPNLGDTVSPALEAEVFEFDRSMEWFMSYLNTRHPHWRDTAVYPSSHIEQADPEEWDAWVTIAVSVSESARILWSRRFAAQTGEPVAQARSPLPPVPSSAPPAAQTVARDRTAAAIGAVLAHRHGRRWMDLPSDLRTAYLSDAECLMQAGLASW
;
A
#
# COMPACT_ATOMS: atom_id res chain seq x y z
N MET A 1 -0.66 30.80 -48.33
CA MET A 1 -1.77 29.95 -47.88
C MET A 1 -1.28 28.52 -47.85
N MET A 2 -0.89 28.02 -46.69
CA MET A 2 -0.87 26.59 -46.38
C MET A 2 -0.96 26.48 -44.88
N LEU A 3 -2.11 25.96 -44.44
CA LEU A 3 -2.50 25.75 -43.05
C LEU A 3 -1.86 24.45 -42.57
N THR A 4 -1.27 24.55 -41.39
CA THR A 4 -1.10 23.55 -40.32
C THR A 4 -1.75 22.18 -40.53
N ASP A 5 -0.93 21.12 -40.43
CA ASP A 5 -1.31 19.79 -39.95
C ASP A 5 -0.16 19.28 -39.08
N ASP A 6 -0.19 19.59 -37.78
CA ASP A 6 0.81 19.13 -36.80
C ASP A 6 0.15 18.82 -35.43
N ALA A 7 -1.12 18.38 -35.47
CA ALA A 7 -1.90 18.05 -34.26
C ALA A 7 -2.09 16.53 -34.04
N THR A 8 -1.55 15.66 -34.91
CA THR A 8 -1.83 14.20 -34.88
C THR A 8 -0.80 13.35 -34.15
N SER A 9 0.29 13.92 -33.63
CA SER A 9 1.40 13.14 -33.05
C SER A 9 1.32 12.97 -31.52
N ILE A 10 0.85 14.00 -30.80
CA ILE A 10 0.83 14.01 -29.32
C ILE A 10 -0.31 13.12 -28.78
N ASP A 11 -1.53 13.28 -29.30
CA ASP A 11 -2.69 12.46 -28.90
C ASP A 11 -2.48 10.96 -29.22
N GLY A 12 -1.72 10.64 -30.27
CA GLY A 12 -1.41 9.25 -30.64
C GLY A 12 -0.43 8.59 -29.67
N ALA A 13 0.61 9.32 -29.25
CA ALA A 13 1.60 8.85 -28.29
C ALA A 13 1.00 8.68 -26.89
N GLU A 14 0.16 9.63 -26.45
CA GLU A 14 -0.54 9.54 -25.17
C GLU A 14 -1.54 8.39 -25.14
N ASN A 15 -2.30 8.18 -26.22
CA ASN A 15 -3.22 7.05 -26.30
C ASN A 15 -2.49 5.69 -26.34
N MET A 16 -1.32 5.60 -26.99
CA MET A 16 -0.51 4.38 -26.98
C MET A 16 0.11 4.12 -25.60
N ALA A 17 0.67 5.13 -24.94
CA ALA A 17 1.22 5.01 -23.59
C ALA A 17 0.13 4.63 -22.57
N ARG A 18 -1.07 5.21 -22.71
CA ARG A 18 -2.23 4.86 -21.88
C ARG A 18 -2.70 3.43 -22.11
N ARG A 19 -2.78 2.97 -23.37
CA ARG A 19 -3.11 1.57 -23.69
C ARG A 19 -2.07 0.59 -23.19
N GLN A 20 -0.77 0.92 -23.33
CA GLN A 20 0.31 0.10 -22.80
C GLN A 20 0.25 0.02 -21.27
N SER A 21 0.01 1.15 -20.58
CA SER A 21 -0.17 1.18 -19.13
C SER A 21 -1.37 0.36 -18.66
N LEU A 22 -2.50 0.45 -19.36
CA LEU A 22 -3.70 -0.35 -19.07
C LEU A 22 -3.45 -1.85 -19.30
N SER A 23 -2.76 -2.22 -20.40
CA SER A 23 -2.36 -3.61 -20.65
C SER A 23 -1.48 -4.13 -19.52
N THR A 24 -0.47 -3.37 -19.10
CA THR A 24 0.40 -3.74 -17.97
C THR A 24 -0.37 -3.92 -16.68
N ARG A 25 -1.38 -3.06 -16.40
CA ARG A 25 -2.23 -3.21 -15.22
C ARG A 25 -3.09 -4.48 -15.31
N GLU A 26 -3.77 -4.72 -16.42
CA GLU A 26 -4.63 -5.89 -16.59
C GLU A 26 -3.85 -7.20 -16.54
N ASP A 27 -2.66 -7.25 -17.15
CA ASP A 27 -1.76 -8.40 -17.12
C ASP A 27 -1.24 -8.67 -15.70
N LEU A 28 -0.86 -7.61 -14.97
CA LEU A 28 -0.44 -7.71 -13.58
C LEU A 28 -1.58 -8.19 -12.68
N ARG A 29 -2.78 -7.61 -12.85
CA ARG A 29 -4.00 -7.99 -12.12
C ARG A 29 -4.32 -9.47 -12.30
N ALA A 30 -4.32 -9.96 -13.55
CA ALA A 30 -4.54 -11.36 -13.85
C ALA A 30 -3.44 -12.26 -13.26
N SER A 31 -2.18 -11.82 -13.30
CA SER A 31 -1.04 -12.56 -12.75
C SER A 31 -1.11 -12.71 -11.23
N ILE A 32 -1.46 -11.64 -10.51
CA ILE A 32 -1.65 -11.64 -9.06
C ILE A 32 -2.81 -12.59 -8.70
N ALA A 33 -3.95 -12.44 -9.36
CA ALA A 33 -5.14 -13.26 -9.11
C ALA A 33 -4.85 -14.76 -9.34
N ALA A 34 -4.21 -15.11 -10.46
CA ALA A 34 -3.84 -16.49 -10.76
C ALA A 34 -2.80 -17.04 -9.77
N ARG A 35 -1.87 -16.19 -9.30
CA ARG A 35 -0.85 -16.58 -8.31
C ARG A 35 -1.46 -16.87 -6.94
N LEU A 36 -2.37 -16.02 -6.46
CA LEU A 36 -3.12 -16.24 -5.22
C LEU A 36 -3.95 -17.53 -5.30
N ALA A 37 -4.71 -17.71 -6.37
CA ALA A 37 -5.45 -18.95 -6.60
C ALA A 37 -4.55 -20.19 -6.56
N GLY A 38 -3.38 -20.12 -7.21
CA GLY A 38 -2.39 -21.19 -7.21
C GLY A 38 -1.83 -21.46 -5.82
N ASN A 39 -1.58 -20.43 -5.00
CA ASN A 39 -1.15 -20.57 -3.62
C ASN A 39 -2.18 -21.33 -2.77
N HIS A 40 -3.47 -21.11 -3.05
CA HIS A 40 -4.58 -21.79 -2.40
C HIS A 40 -4.86 -23.19 -2.98
N GLY A 41 -3.99 -23.72 -3.85
CA GLY A 41 -4.12 -25.05 -4.45
C GLY A 41 -5.15 -25.13 -5.57
N SER A 42 -5.60 -23.99 -6.11
CA SER A 42 -6.60 -23.93 -7.16
C SER A 42 -6.01 -23.50 -8.50
N GLY A 43 -6.35 -24.22 -9.58
CA GLY A 43 -5.97 -23.82 -10.93
C GLY A 43 -6.87 -22.70 -11.45
N TRP A 44 -6.29 -21.57 -11.87
CA TRP A 44 -7.02 -20.39 -12.36
C TRP A 44 -8.14 -20.72 -13.36
N VAL A 45 -7.81 -21.50 -14.39
CA VAL A 45 -8.75 -21.86 -15.49
C VAL A 45 -9.92 -22.74 -15.01
N SER A 46 -9.72 -23.51 -13.94
CA SER A 46 -10.75 -24.40 -13.38
C SER A 46 -11.67 -23.71 -12.37
N LEU A 47 -11.35 -22.48 -11.95
CA LEU A 47 -12.18 -21.76 -10.99
C LEU A 47 -13.51 -21.31 -11.61
N PRO A 48 -14.62 -21.36 -10.85
CA PRO A 48 -15.85 -20.67 -11.22
C PRO A 48 -15.59 -19.19 -11.44
N GLY A 49 -16.31 -18.57 -12.39
CA GLY A 49 -16.12 -17.16 -12.73
C GLY A 49 -16.32 -16.21 -11.54
N GLU A 50 -17.26 -16.52 -10.64
CA GLU A 50 -17.50 -15.75 -9.41
C GLU A 50 -16.26 -15.73 -8.50
N VAL A 51 -15.59 -16.87 -8.35
CA VAL A 51 -14.37 -16.99 -7.54
C VAL A 51 -13.19 -16.28 -8.22
N GLN A 52 -13.11 -16.32 -9.56
CA GLN A 52 -12.10 -15.54 -10.30
C GLN A 52 -12.27 -14.03 -10.05
N VAL A 53 -13.52 -13.53 -10.00
CA VAL A 53 -13.81 -12.12 -9.71
C VAL A 53 -13.32 -11.73 -8.32
N GLU A 54 -13.44 -12.61 -7.32
CA GLU A 54 -12.91 -12.35 -5.97
C GLU A 54 -11.39 -12.13 -5.99
N TYR A 55 -10.62 -13.07 -6.55
CA TYR A 55 -9.15 -12.94 -6.67
C TYR A 55 -8.71 -11.73 -7.48
N LEU A 56 -9.46 -11.39 -8.54
CA LEU A 56 -9.17 -10.20 -9.34
C LEU A 56 -9.40 -8.91 -8.55
N ALA A 57 -10.38 -8.89 -7.66
CA ALA A 57 -10.61 -7.74 -6.79
C ALA A 57 -9.56 -7.63 -5.68
N ASP A 58 -9.00 -8.74 -5.22
CA ASP A 58 -7.84 -8.75 -4.31
C ASP A 58 -6.60 -8.19 -5.01
N ALA A 59 -6.41 -8.56 -6.28
CA ALA A 59 -5.35 -8.00 -7.11
C ALA A 59 -5.52 -6.48 -7.32
N ASP A 60 -6.75 -6.02 -7.61
CA ASP A 60 -7.03 -4.59 -7.72
C ASP A 60 -6.69 -3.84 -6.42
N ALA A 61 -7.09 -4.38 -5.26
CA ALA A 61 -6.79 -3.76 -3.97
C ALA A 61 -5.28 -3.60 -3.72
N LEU A 62 -4.47 -4.59 -4.11
CA LEU A 62 -3.01 -4.50 -4.00
C LEU A 62 -2.41 -3.46 -4.94
N ILE A 63 -2.88 -3.40 -6.20
CA ILE A 63 -2.39 -2.41 -7.16
C ILE A 63 -2.77 -1.00 -6.70
N ASP A 64 -4.01 -0.80 -6.26
CA ASP A 64 -4.53 0.51 -5.86
C ASP A 64 -3.90 1.03 -4.56
N GLN A 65 -3.38 0.13 -3.72
CA GLN A 65 -2.60 0.48 -2.54
C GLN A 65 -1.10 0.68 -2.82
N GLY A 66 -0.66 0.53 -4.08
CA GLY A 66 0.75 0.69 -4.45
C GLY A 66 1.65 -0.45 -3.97
N MET A 67 1.09 -1.64 -3.70
CA MET A 67 1.86 -2.80 -3.22
C MET A 67 2.57 -3.57 -4.34
N THR A 68 2.54 -3.03 -5.56
CA THR A 68 3.00 -3.73 -6.77
C THR A 68 4.00 -2.88 -7.54
N PRO A 69 4.84 -3.49 -8.41
CA PRO A 69 5.77 -2.74 -9.27
C PRO A 69 5.09 -1.74 -10.22
N TYR A 70 3.77 -1.86 -10.42
CA TYR A 70 3.00 -0.87 -11.15
C TYR A 70 2.84 0.39 -10.29
N TRP A 71 3.69 1.38 -10.56
CA TRP A 71 3.65 2.67 -9.88
C TRP A 71 3.04 3.74 -10.80
N VAL A 72 1.93 4.32 -10.38
CA VAL A 72 1.36 5.52 -10.99
C VAL A 72 1.33 6.58 -9.90
N ASP A 73 2.09 7.66 -10.10
CA ASP A 73 2.10 8.79 -9.16
C ASP A 73 0.67 9.32 -8.99
N PRO A 74 0.12 9.33 -7.77
CA PRO A 74 -1.22 9.81 -7.52
C PRO A 74 -1.36 11.29 -7.90
N ASN A 75 -1.90 11.56 -9.10
CA ASN A 75 -2.25 12.92 -9.50
C ASN A 75 -3.54 13.32 -8.79
N LEU A 76 -3.39 14.05 -7.68
CA LEU A 76 -4.50 14.57 -6.88
C LEU A 76 -5.34 15.63 -7.62
N GLY A 77 -4.83 16.16 -8.74
CA GLY A 77 -5.44 17.26 -9.49
C GLY A 77 -5.59 18.55 -8.67
N ASP A 78 -6.17 19.57 -9.29
CA ASP A 78 -6.44 20.86 -8.62
C ASP A 78 -7.76 20.84 -7.83
N THR A 79 -8.64 19.86 -8.09
CA THR A 79 -9.96 19.75 -7.46
C THR A 79 -10.08 18.42 -6.72
N VAL A 80 -10.21 18.48 -5.40
CA VAL A 80 -10.42 17.31 -4.54
C VAL A 80 -11.88 16.86 -4.65
N SER A 81 -12.11 15.57 -4.93
CA SER A 81 -13.45 15.01 -5.04
C SER A 81 -14.09 14.79 -3.64
N PRO A 82 -15.43 14.82 -3.52
CA PRO A 82 -16.10 14.52 -2.24
C PRO A 82 -15.79 13.12 -1.68
N ALA A 83 -15.54 12.14 -2.56
CA ALA A 83 -15.15 10.79 -2.15
C ALA A 83 -13.76 10.78 -1.51
N LEU A 84 -12.81 11.51 -2.11
CA LEU A 84 -11.47 11.65 -1.56
C LEU A 84 -11.48 12.44 -0.24
N GLU A 85 -12.34 13.45 -0.10
CA GLU A 85 -12.54 14.16 1.18
C GLU A 85 -13.04 13.22 2.29
N ALA A 86 -13.99 12.33 1.97
CA ALA A 86 -14.49 11.36 2.93
C ALA A 86 -13.38 10.40 3.39
N GLU A 87 -12.55 9.91 2.47
CA GLU A 87 -11.39 9.08 2.83
C GLU A 87 -10.37 9.85 3.69
N VAL A 88 -10.08 11.12 3.39
CA VAL A 88 -9.19 11.95 4.22
C VAL A 88 -9.74 12.08 5.64
N PHE A 89 -11.05 12.27 5.80
CA PHE A 89 -11.70 12.34 7.11
C PHE A 89 -11.62 11.01 7.86
N GLU A 90 -11.88 9.89 7.20
CA GLU A 90 -11.75 8.56 7.82
C GLU A 90 -10.29 8.25 8.21
N PHE A 91 -9.34 8.72 7.42
CA PHE A 91 -7.92 8.58 7.75
C PHE A 91 -7.55 9.42 8.98
N ASP A 92 -8.04 10.66 9.08
CA ASP A 92 -7.81 11.54 10.24
C ASP A 92 -8.31 10.89 11.53
N ARG A 93 -9.54 10.37 11.52
CA ARG A 93 -10.09 9.61 12.65
C ARG A 93 -9.26 8.35 12.97
N SER A 94 -8.74 7.67 11.97
CA SER A 94 -7.88 6.50 12.17
C SER A 94 -6.52 6.88 12.75
N MET A 95 -5.99 8.04 12.38
CA MET A 95 -4.80 8.64 12.98
C MET A 95 -5.02 8.96 14.45
N GLU A 96 -6.18 9.48 14.86
CA GLU A 96 -6.50 9.68 16.28
C GLU A 96 -6.45 8.37 17.08
N TRP A 97 -7.00 7.28 16.54
CA TRP A 97 -6.91 5.96 17.15
C TRP A 97 -5.44 5.50 17.27
N PHE A 98 -4.67 5.60 16.19
CA PHE A 98 -3.27 5.19 16.17
C PHE A 98 -2.44 6.00 17.18
N MET A 99 -2.72 7.29 17.28
CA MET A 99 -2.11 8.16 18.29
C MET A 99 -2.48 7.77 19.71
N SER A 100 -3.73 7.40 19.97
CA SER A 100 -4.15 6.88 21.27
C SER A 100 -3.45 5.55 21.60
N TYR A 101 -3.29 4.67 20.61
CA TYR A 101 -2.57 3.41 20.76
C TYR A 101 -1.11 3.65 21.15
N LEU A 102 -0.40 4.53 20.45
CA LEU A 102 1.00 4.88 20.75
C LEU A 102 1.15 5.51 22.14
N ASN A 103 0.25 6.43 22.52
CA ASN A 103 0.26 7.02 23.86
C ASN A 103 0.05 5.99 24.98
N THR A 104 -0.76 4.95 24.73
CA THR A 104 -1.00 3.87 25.69
C THR A 104 0.22 2.95 25.82
N ARG A 105 0.87 2.64 24.70
CA ARG A 105 2.07 1.79 24.65
C ARG A 105 3.30 2.50 25.23
N HIS A 106 3.40 3.81 25.04
CA HIS A 106 4.54 4.63 25.46
C HIS A 106 4.11 5.80 26.35
N PRO A 107 3.56 5.58 27.55
CA PRO A 107 3.02 6.66 28.38
C PRO A 107 4.05 7.75 28.75
N HIS A 108 5.34 7.42 28.67
CA HIS A 108 6.47 8.29 29.02
C HIS A 108 7.22 8.87 27.80
N TRP A 109 6.69 8.76 26.58
CA TRP A 109 7.43 9.24 25.39
C TRP A 109 7.72 10.76 25.43
N ARG A 110 6.87 11.53 26.12
CA ARG A 110 7.09 12.98 26.33
C ARG A 110 8.32 13.26 27.19
N ASP A 111 8.75 12.28 27.99
CA ASP A 111 9.95 12.38 28.84
C ASP A 111 11.23 12.11 28.05
N THR A 112 11.15 11.33 26.96
CA THR A 112 12.29 10.98 26.10
C THR A 112 12.47 11.94 24.92
N ALA A 113 11.49 12.80 24.66
CA ALA A 113 11.42 13.70 23.50
C ALA A 113 11.55 12.98 22.13
N VAL A 114 11.34 11.65 22.11
CA VAL A 114 11.31 10.85 20.89
C VAL A 114 9.86 10.42 20.67
N TYR A 115 9.24 10.95 19.63
CA TYR A 115 7.87 10.60 19.28
C TYR A 115 7.81 9.16 18.77
N PRO A 116 7.00 8.26 19.36
CA PRO A 116 6.71 6.96 18.78
C PRO A 116 6.09 7.20 17.40
N SER A 117 6.59 6.55 16.34
CA SER A 117 6.26 6.80 14.91
C SER A 117 6.99 7.95 14.17
N SER A 118 7.88 8.72 14.79
CA SER A 118 8.74 9.69 14.06
C SER A 118 9.55 9.04 12.92
N HIS A 119 9.78 7.74 13.06
CA HIS A 119 10.29 6.83 12.06
C HIS A 119 9.46 5.55 12.06
N ILE A 120 8.29 5.55 11.39
CA ILE A 120 7.46 4.33 11.33
C ILE A 120 8.21 3.15 10.67
N GLU A 121 9.15 3.44 9.77
CA GLU A 121 10.11 2.47 9.20
C GLU A 121 11.16 1.97 10.21
N GLN A 122 11.16 2.46 11.44
CA GLN A 122 11.97 1.97 12.54
C GLN A 122 11.10 1.53 13.72
N ALA A 123 9.78 1.59 13.55
CA ALA A 123 8.83 1.15 14.55
C ALA A 123 9.01 -0.33 14.85
N ASP A 124 8.72 -0.72 16.08
CA ASP A 124 8.69 -2.12 16.43
C ASP A 124 7.57 -2.86 15.64
N PRO A 125 7.60 -4.20 15.57
CA PRO A 125 6.64 -4.95 14.76
C PRO A 125 5.16 -4.68 15.11
N GLU A 126 4.82 -4.44 16.37
CA GLU A 126 3.43 -4.21 16.78
C GLU A 126 2.96 -2.81 16.40
N GLU A 127 3.84 -1.81 16.45
CA GLU A 127 3.55 -0.47 15.94
C GLU A 127 3.44 -0.43 14.42
N TRP A 128 4.28 -1.20 13.72
CA TRP A 128 4.14 -1.38 12.27
C TRP A 128 2.79 -2.00 11.93
N ASP A 129 2.38 -3.07 12.62
CA ASP A 129 1.08 -3.70 12.43
C ASP A 129 -0.09 -2.73 12.71
N ALA A 130 0.03 -1.89 13.73
CA ALA A 130 -0.96 -0.86 14.05
C ALA A 130 -1.04 0.23 12.97
N TRP A 131 0.11 0.64 12.42
CA TRP A 131 0.17 1.59 11.32
C TRP A 131 -0.45 1.04 10.03
N VAL A 132 -0.05 -0.16 9.59
CA VAL A 132 -0.60 -0.74 8.35
C VAL A 132 -2.10 -0.96 8.47
N THR A 133 -2.59 -1.27 9.67
CA THR A 133 -4.03 -1.40 9.94
C THR A 133 -4.84 -0.14 9.58
N ILE A 134 -4.31 1.05 9.87
CA ILE A 134 -4.99 2.30 9.51
C ILE A 134 -4.67 2.74 8.09
N ALA A 135 -3.45 2.49 7.61
CA ALA A 135 -3.02 2.92 6.29
C ALA A 135 -3.87 2.28 5.20
N VAL A 136 -4.10 0.96 5.27
CA VAL A 136 -4.83 0.20 4.23
C VAL A 136 -6.32 0.53 4.15
N SER A 137 -6.88 1.25 5.13
CA SER A 137 -8.31 1.56 5.19
C SER A 137 -8.76 2.66 4.22
N VAL A 138 -7.80 3.38 3.63
CA VAL A 138 -8.02 4.50 2.71
C VAL A 138 -7.05 4.41 1.53
N SER A 139 -7.32 5.14 0.46
CA SER A 139 -6.39 5.19 -0.68
C SER A 139 -5.08 5.91 -0.32
N GLU A 140 -4.03 5.62 -1.09
CA GLU A 140 -2.77 6.37 -0.98
C GLU A 140 -2.98 7.87 -1.22
N SER A 141 -3.82 8.23 -2.18
CA SER A 141 -4.22 9.61 -2.47
C SER A 141 -4.75 10.33 -1.23
N ALA A 142 -5.61 9.68 -0.45
CA ALA A 142 -6.15 10.24 0.78
C ALA A 142 -5.05 10.47 1.82
N ARG A 143 -4.14 9.49 2.00
CA ARG A 143 -3.00 9.63 2.93
C ARG A 143 -2.07 10.79 2.53
N ILE A 144 -1.77 10.93 1.25
CA ILE A 144 -0.93 12.03 0.72
C ILE A 144 -1.62 13.37 0.97
N LEU A 145 -2.91 13.48 0.63
CA LEU A 145 -3.66 14.72 0.82
C LEU A 145 -3.78 15.09 2.30
N TRP A 146 -4.07 14.12 3.17
CA TRP A 146 -4.09 14.32 4.62
C TRP A 146 -2.73 14.83 5.13
N SER A 147 -1.62 14.18 4.73
CA SER A 147 -0.27 14.58 5.15
C SER A 147 0.07 16.01 4.72
N ARG A 148 -0.30 16.41 3.50
CA ARG A 148 -0.14 17.79 3.01
C ARG A 148 -0.91 18.81 3.85
N ARG A 149 -2.15 18.48 4.25
CA ARG A 149 -3.00 19.35 5.07
C ARG A 149 -2.50 19.44 6.51
N PHE A 150 -2.13 18.31 7.10
CA PHE A 150 -1.57 18.26 8.44
C PHE A 150 -0.31 19.13 8.56
N ALA A 151 0.61 19.02 7.60
CA ALA A 151 1.80 19.87 7.52
C ALA A 151 1.46 21.36 7.42
N ALA A 152 0.53 21.74 6.54
CA ALA A 152 0.10 23.12 6.38
C ALA A 152 -0.53 23.71 7.66
N GLN A 153 -1.26 22.90 8.43
CA GLN A 153 -1.93 23.32 9.66
C GLN A 153 -0.96 23.42 10.86
N THR A 154 0.00 22.50 10.96
CA THR A 154 0.88 22.38 12.13
C THR A 154 2.23 23.09 11.94
N GLY A 155 2.60 23.42 10.70
CA GLY A 155 3.93 23.93 10.36
C GLY A 155 5.01 22.85 10.34
N GLU A 156 4.66 21.59 10.64
CA GLU A 156 5.54 20.44 10.45
C GLU A 156 5.76 20.21 8.94
N PRO A 157 6.97 19.86 8.50
CA PRO A 157 7.18 19.53 7.10
C PRO A 157 6.36 18.29 6.72
N VAL A 158 5.75 18.31 5.53
CA VAL A 158 5.25 17.07 4.91
C VAL A 158 6.41 16.09 4.93
N ALA A 159 6.17 14.86 5.41
CA ALA A 159 7.18 13.82 5.39
C ALA A 159 7.68 13.70 3.95
N GLN A 160 8.90 14.18 3.69
CA GLN A 160 9.51 14.04 2.37
C GLN A 160 9.59 12.55 2.05
N ALA A 161 9.48 12.17 0.77
CA ALA A 161 9.90 10.85 0.34
C ALA A 161 11.35 10.67 0.82
N ARG A 162 11.54 9.94 1.93
CA ARG A 162 12.84 9.85 2.57
C ARG A 162 13.74 9.02 1.66
N SER A 163 15.01 9.40 1.56
CA SER A 163 16.02 8.54 0.96
C SER A 163 15.92 7.15 1.59
N PRO A 164 15.96 6.06 0.80
CA PRO A 164 15.91 4.71 1.34
C PRO A 164 16.91 4.58 2.50
N LEU A 165 16.51 3.90 3.57
CA LEU A 165 17.45 3.57 4.64
C LEU A 165 18.70 2.91 4.02
N PRO A 166 19.90 3.20 4.54
CA PRO A 166 21.10 2.54 4.05
C PRO A 166 20.91 1.03 4.13
N PRO A 167 21.41 0.27 3.12
CA PRO A 167 21.22 -1.17 3.10
C PRO A 167 21.78 -1.79 4.38
N VAL A 168 21.07 -2.79 4.90
CA VAL A 168 21.48 -3.51 6.09
C VAL A 168 22.87 -4.13 5.84
N PRO A 169 23.88 -3.85 6.69
CA PRO A 169 25.22 -4.43 6.52
C PRO A 169 25.17 -5.96 6.51
N SER A 170 25.97 -6.60 5.66
CA SER A 170 26.01 -8.07 5.56
C SER A 170 26.44 -8.76 6.86
N SER A 171 27.12 -8.05 7.76
CA SER A 171 27.50 -8.51 9.10
C SER A 171 26.38 -8.41 10.14
N ALA A 172 25.23 -7.80 9.80
CA ALA A 172 24.09 -7.73 10.70
C ALA A 172 23.47 -9.11 10.92
N PRO A 173 22.83 -9.36 12.07
CA PRO A 173 22.12 -10.62 12.32
C PRO A 173 21.09 -10.91 11.22
N PRO A 174 20.86 -12.19 10.86
CA PRO A 174 19.90 -12.55 9.81
C PRO A 174 18.51 -11.92 9.99
N ALA A 175 18.02 -11.81 11.22
CA ALA A 175 16.75 -11.16 11.52
C ALA A 175 16.70 -9.67 11.11
N ALA A 176 17.82 -8.96 11.19
CA ALA A 176 17.90 -7.57 10.72
C ALA A 176 17.84 -7.46 9.19
N GLN A 177 18.23 -8.52 8.48
CA GLN A 177 18.23 -8.57 7.01
C GLN A 177 16.83 -8.79 6.44
N THR A 178 15.88 -9.33 7.22
CA THR A 178 14.51 -9.63 6.76
C THR A 178 13.49 -8.56 7.12
N VAL A 179 13.81 -7.60 7.99
CA VAL A 179 12.83 -6.61 8.51
C VAL A 179 12.04 -5.90 7.41
N ALA A 180 12.71 -5.42 6.36
CA ALA A 180 12.04 -4.74 5.25
C ALA A 180 11.07 -5.68 4.52
N ARG A 181 11.53 -6.91 4.24
CA ARG A 181 10.73 -7.96 3.63
C ARG A 181 9.51 -8.32 4.49
N ASP A 182 9.70 -8.50 5.78
CA ASP A 182 8.64 -8.90 6.73
C ASP A 182 7.58 -7.80 6.84
N ARG A 183 8.00 -6.53 6.84
CA ARG A 183 7.10 -5.38 6.83
C ARG A 183 6.30 -5.26 5.55
N THR A 184 6.95 -5.45 4.40
CA THR A 184 6.26 -5.52 3.10
C THR A 184 5.23 -6.65 3.08
N ALA A 185 5.61 -7.83 3.59
CA ALA A 185 4.67 -8.96 3.69
C ALA A 185 3.47 -8.64 4.59
N ALA A 186 3.70 -7.98 5.73
CA ALA A 186 2.63 -7.53 6.62
C ALA A 186 1.72 -6.48 5.96
N ALA A 187 2.27 -5.55 5.18
CA ALA A 187 1.47 -4.56 4.45
C ALA A 187 0.57 -5.22 3.38
N ILE A 188 1.13 -6.13 2.56
CA ILE A 188 0.37 -6.91 1.58
C ILE A 188 -0.74 -7.71 2.27
N GLY A 189 -0.39 -8.43 3.35
CA GLY A 189 -1.35 -9.19 4.14
C GLY A 189 -2.45 -8.33 4.75
N ALA A 190 -2.12 -7.13 5.23
CA ALA A 190 -3.08 -6.16 5.76
C ALA A 190 -4.06 -5.65 4.69
N VAL A 191 -3.58 -5.41 3.46
CA VAL A 191 -4.46 -5.03 2.33
C VAL A 191 -5.47 -6.13 2.02
N LEU A 192 -5.01 -7.38 1.89
CA LEU A 192 -5.87 -8.54 1.63
C LEU A 192 -6.87 -8.77 2.78
N ALA A 193 -6.40 -8.67 4.03
CA ALA A 193 -7.26 -8.78 5.20
C ALA A 193 -8.35 -7.71 5.22
N HIS A 194 -7.97 -6.45 4.97
CA HIS A 194 -8.91 -5.33 4.92
C HIS A 194 -9.96 -5.52 3.83
N ARG A 195 -9.54 -5.95 2.63
CA ARG A 195 -10.45 -6.30 1.54
C ARG A 195 -11.47 -7.35 1.96
N HIS A 196 -11.08 -8.32 2.78
CA HIS A 196 -11.97 -9.35 3.32
C HIS A 196 -12.77 -8.89 4.55
N GLY A 197 -12.80 -7.59 4.85
CA GLY A 197 -13.54 -7.02 5.98
C GLY A 197 -12.91 -7.33 7.34
N ARG A 198 -11.61 -7.62 7.37
CA ARG A 198 -10.88 -7.99 8.59
C ARG A 198 -9.85 -6.93 8.94
N ARG A 199 -9.60 -6.76 10.23
CA ARG A 199 -8.60 -5.82 10.74
C ARG A 199 -7.32 -6.56 11.06
N TRP A 200 -6.20 -6.13 10.48
CA TRP A 200 -4.91 -6.82 10.59
C TRP A 200 -4.48 -7.09 12.04
N MET A 201 -4.57 -6.07 12.89
CA MET A 201 -4.26 -6.18 14.33
C MET A 201 -5.16 -7.17 15.10
N ASP A 202 -6.38 -7.41 14.63
CA ASP A 202 -7.36 -8.25 15.33
C ASP A 202 -7.38 -9.70 14.79
N LEU A 203 -6.52 -10.02 13.80
CA LEU A 203 -6.43 -11.36 13.24
C LEU A 203 -5.81 -12.34 14.24
N PRO A 204 -6.45 -13.52 14.46
CA PRO A 204 -5.80 -14.68 15.04
C PRO A 204 -4.48 -15.03 14.33
N SER A 205 -3.53 -15.61 15.05
CA SER A 205 -2.18 -15.87 14.53
C SER A 205 -2.17 -16.79 13.32
N ASP A 206 -3.02 -17.81 13.29
CA ASP A 206 -3.18 -18.74 12.16
C ASP A 206 -3.70 -18.04 10.89
N LEU A 207 -4.71 -17.18 11.03
CA LEU A 207 -5.21 -16.37 9.90
C LEU A 207 -4.18 -15.37 9.42
N ARG A 208 -3.44 -14.74 10.33
CA ARG A 208 -2.35 -13.82 9.96
C ARG A 208 -1.26 -14.57 9.19
N THR A 209 -0.89 -15.77 9.63
CA THR A 209 0.07 -16.62 8.89
C THR A 209 -0.41 -16.97 7.49
N ALA A 210 -1.70 -17.21 7.29
CA ALA A 210 -2.24 -17.47 5.95
C ALA A 210 -2.06 -16.27 5.01
N TYR A 211 -2.41 -15.06 5.44
CA TYR A 211 -2.19 -13.84 4.64
C TYR A 211 -0.71 -13.53 4.39
N LEU A 212 0.17 -13.82 5.35
CA LEU A 212 1.61 -13.71 5.14
C LEU A 212 2.11 -14.72 4.10
N SER A 213 1.54 -15.92 4.05
CA SER A 213 1.87 -16.90 3.01
C SER A 213 1.49 -16.39 1.62
N ASP A 214 0.35 -15.73 1.47
CA ASP A 214 -0.05 -15.09 0.21
C ASP A 214 0.91 -13.97 -0.19
N ALA A 215 1.26 -13.12 0.78
CA ALA A 215 2.21 -12.05 0.57
C ALA A 215 3.58 -12.57 0.09
N GLU A 216 4.12 -13.59 0.78
CA GLU A 216 5.37 -14.23 0.40
C GLU A 216 5.29 -14.85 -0.99
N CYS A 217 4.16 -15.48 -1.33
CA CYS A 217 3.94 -16.11 -2.62
C CYS A 217 3.94 -15.10 -3.78
N LEU A 218 3.39 -13.90 -3.56
CA LEU A 218 3.39 -12.79 -4.50
C LEU A 218 4.76 -12.13 -4.62
N MET A 219 5.44 -11.89 -3.49
CA MET A 219 6.79 -11.34 -3.45
C MET A 219 7.75 -12.26 -4.20
N GLN A 220 7.76 -13.56 -3.90
CA GLN A 220 8.63 -14.53 -4.61
C GLN A 220 8.42 -14.55 -6.12
N ALA A 221 7.20 -14.24 -6.58
CA ALA A 221 6.87 -14.15 -8.00
C ALA A 221 7.23 -12.79 -8.64
N GLY A 222 7.74 -11.83 -7.87
CA GLY A 222 8.04 -10.47 -8.35
C GLY A 222 6.78 -9.64 -8.66
N LEU A 223 5.62 -10.05 -8.16
CA LEU A 223 4.34 -9.40 -8.40
C LEU A 223 3.99 -8.34 -7.35
N ALA A 224 4.75 -8.32 -6.24
CA ALA A 224 4.70 -7.31 -5.21
C ALA A 224 6.11 -6.78 -4.94
N SER A 225 6.25 -5.48 -4.71
CA SER A 225 7.53 -4.79 -4.54
C SER A 225 7.98 -4.76 -3.07
N TRP A 226 9.27 -5.01 -2.83
CA TRP A 226 9.99 -4.74 -1.57
C TRP A 226 11.25 -3.92 -1.85
#